data_AF-A0A0G1JQ99-F1
#
_entry.id   AF-A0A0G1JQ99-F1
#
_cell.length_a   1.000
_cell.length_b   1.000
_cell.length_c   1.000
_cell.angle_alpha   90.00
_cell.angle_beta   90.00
_cell.angle_gamma   90.00
#
_symmetry.space_group_name_H-M   'P 1'
#
loop_
_entity.id
_entity.type
_entity.pdbx_description
1 polymer ?
#
loop_
_entity_poly.entity_id
_entity_poly.type
_entity_poly.pdbx_seq_one_letter_code
_entity_poly.pdbx_strand_id
1 'polypeptide(L)'
;MITFGEESDSQKYAFDTDDLPSPNDRDSEKSASAYAKSFDIAMECAKQEKSLPEVLKKIHEVAIGEVNWKRTMAELESVEFANETDYTSGNFRPEMSSRLTIAHGRKGVVYDIPRVREATQLINELNTMLQDRIQVTQRVSDEYFELAAAVSLLTYISQPFLGGNKRTVRPEITYVLTRGGLTGKWLDDDESFKQTFKDSWANLVLEFQETIDGKDADKVEDYDEIWLKFWSDKVKSGEILSDPNVHQFANAIRNAPHYDYAQRQKVA
;
A
#
# COMPACT_ATOMS: atom_id res chain seq x y z
N MET A 1 24.60 -1.51 -26.44
CA MET A 1 23.93 -0.66 -27.44
C MET A 1 22.46 -0.67 -27.04
N ILE A 2 21.96 0.46 -26.52
CA ILE A 2 20.60 0.59 -26.01
C ILE A 2 19.69 0.68 -27.23
N THR A 3 18.88 -0.35 -27.46
CA THR A 3 17.79 -0.33 -28.44
C THR A 3 16.49 -0.03 -27.71
N PHE A 4 15.91 1.14 -28.00
CA PHE A 4 14.52 1.44 -27.70
C PHE A 4 13.66 0.50 -28.55
N GLY A 5 13.14 -0.56 -27.91
CA GLY A 5 12.11 -1.40 -28.49
C GLY A 5 10.82 -0.60 -28.65
N GLU A 6 10.16 -0.84 -29.77
CA GLU A 6 8.88 -0.26 -30.18
C GLU A 6 7.86 -0.25 -29.04
N GLU A 7 7.02 0.80 -28.99
CA GLU A 7 5.89 0.94 -28.06
C GLU A 7 5.03 -0.33 -28.05
N SER A 8 5.28 -1.22 -27.10
CA SER A 8 4.40 -2.34 -26.84
C SER A 8 3.11 -1.80 -26.23
N ASP A 9 1.97 -2.37 -26.63
CA ASP A 9 0.63 -2.03 -26.14
C ASP A 9 0.48 -2.03 -24.60
N SER A 10 1.49 -2.51 -23.86
CA SER A 10 1.63 -2.45 -22.40
C SER A 10 2.01 -1.08 -21.81
N GLN A 11 2.36 -0.07 -22.63
CA GLN A 11 2.63 1.30 -22.12
C GLN A 11 1.38 2.12 -21.77
N LYS A 12 0.18 1.56 -21.85
CA LYS A 12 -1.07 2.34 -21.81
C LYS A 12 -1.49 2.91 -20.45
N TYR A 13 -0.90 2.53 -19.32
CA TYR A 13 -1.47 2.89 -18.00
C TYR A 13 -0.44 3.30 -16.97
N ALA A 14 0.35 4.32 -17.27
CA ALA A 14 1.21 5.00 -16.30
C ALA A 14 0.36 5.91 -15.36
N PHE A 15 -0.08 5.41 -14.21
CA PHE A 15 -0.73 6.26 -13.20
C PHE A 15 0.28 7.15 -12.48
N ASP A 16 0.33 8.43 -12.82
CA ASP A 16 1.05 9.42 -12.04
C ASP A 16 0.31 9.68 -10.72
N THR A 17 0.78 9.03 -9.67
CA THR A 17 0.15 9.07 -8.36
C THR A 17 0.40 10.38 -7.58
N ASP A 18 0.90 11.43 -8.25
CA ASP A 18 1.21 12.73 -7.67
C ASP A 18 0.06 13.76 -7.75
N ASP A 19 -1.03 13.48 -8.47
CA ASP A 19 -2.14 14.43 -8.61
C ASP A 19 -3.45 13.99 -7.92
N LEU A 20 -3.58 14.27 -6.62
CA LEU A 20 -4.90 14.45 -5.98
C LEU A 20 -4.84 15.50 -4.84
N PRO A 21 -5.90 16.30 -4.70
CA PRO A 21 -5.97 17.72 -5.02
C PRO A 21 -5.17 18.65 -4.09
N SER A 22 -4.80 19.80 -4.66
CA SER A 22 -4.31 20.98 -3.93
C SER A 22 -5.28 21.37 -2.79
N PRO A 23 -4.78 21.91 -1.65
CA PRO A 23 -5.56 22.18 -0.42
C PRO A 23 -6.79 23.11 -0.54
N ASN A 24 -7.12 23.62 -1.72
CA ASN A 24 -8.10 24.70 -1.90
C ASN A 24 -9.51 24.29 -2.37
N ASP A 25 -9.82 23.01 -2.53
CA ASP A 25 -11.17 22.57 -2.90
C ASP A 25 -12.02 22.25 -1.66
N ARG A 26 -13.33 22.56 -1.70
CA ARG A 26 -14.33 22.19 -0.66
C ARG A 26 -14.39 20.68 -0.34
N ASP A 27 -13.70 19.86 -1.14
CA ASP A 27 -13.50 18.42 -0.92
C ASP A 27 -12.31 18.10 0.02
N SER A 28 -11.49 19.09 0.39
CA SER A 28 -10.36 18.92 1.30
C SER A 28 -10.81 18.63 2.73
N GLU A 29 -11.85 19.30 3.24
CA GLU A 29 -12.41 19.05 4.57
C GLU A 29 -13.10 17.68 4.66
N LYS A 30 -13.85 17.30 3.62
CA LYS A 30 -14.49 15.97 3.55
C LYS A 30 -13.46 14.86 3.41
N SER A 31 -12.42 15.06 2.60
CA SER A 31 -11.30 14.12 2.46
C SER A 31 -10.49 14.00 3.74
N ALA A 32 -10.19 15.11 4.42
CA ALA A 32 -9.52 15.11 5.71
C ALA A 32 -10.37 14.42 6.80
N SER A 33 -11.70 14.61 6.78
CA SER A 33 -12.63 13.92 7.68
C SER A 33 -12.71 12.42 7.42
N ALA A 34 -12.83 12.00 6.16
CA ALA A 34 -12.84 10.59 5.75
C ALA A 34 -11.52 9.89 6.14
N TYR A 35 -10.41 10.58 5.91
CA TYR A 35 -9.08 10.11 6.28
C TYR A 35 -8.90 10.03 7.80
N ALA A 36 -9.38 11.02 8.58
CA ALA A 36 -9.34 10.94 10.04
C ALA A 36 -10.16 9.76 10.61
N LYS A 37 -11.32 9.49 10.02
CA LYS A 37 -12.20 8.36 10.39
C LYS A 37 -11.57 7.01 10.09
N SER A 38 -10.80 6.89 9.00
CA SER A 38 -10.17 5.61 8.66
C SER A 38 -9.08 5.21 9.67
N PHE A 39 -8.42 6.15 10.34
CA PHE A 39 -7.57 5.85 11.51
C PHE A 39 -8.36 5.35 12.72
N ASP A 40 -9.56 5.89 12.96
CA ASP A 40 -10.42 5.39 14.05
C ASP A 40 -10.85 3.95 13.78
N ILE A 41 -11.20 3.65 12.53
CA ILE A 41 -11.50 2.29 12.08
C ILE A 41 -10.29 1.36 12.24
N ALA A 42 -9.10 1.81 11.88
CA ALA A 42 -7.87 1.02 12.03
C ALA A 42 -7.62 0.65 13.50
N MET A 43 -7.74 1.60 14.42
CA MET A 43 -7.61 1.35 15.86
C MET A 43 -8.72 0.44 16.41
N GLU A 44 -9.96 0.62 15.96
CA GLU A 44 -11.07 -0.25 16.35
C GLU A 44 -10.85 -1.69 15.88
N CYS A 45 -10.44 -1.87 14.62
CA CYS A 45 -10.13 -3.18 14.06
C CYS A 45 -8.96 -3.85 14.79
N ALA A 46 -7.97 -3.07 15.24
CA ALA A 46 -6.86 -3.57 16.05
C ALA A 46 -7.36 -4.14 17.39
N LYS A 47 -8.24 -3.41 18.09
CA LYS A 47 -8.87 -3.87 19.35
C LYS A 47 -9.73 -5.11 19.18
N GLN A 48 -10.36 -5.26 18.01
CA GLN A 48 -11.17 -6.42 17.65
C GLN A 48 -10.35 -7.57 17.05
N GLU A 49 -9.02 -7.42 16.96
CA GLU A 49 -8.10 -8.39 16.36
C GLU A 49 -8.51 -8.87 14.96
N LYS A 50 -9.13 -7.98 14.18
CA LYS A 50 -9.59 -8.30 12.81
C LYS A 50 -8.42 -8.73 11.91
N SER A 51 -8.72 -9.51 10.89
CA SER A 51 -7.70 -9.91 9.91
C SER A 51 -7.28 -8.73 9.03
N LEU A 52 -6.05 -8.73 8.54
CA LEU A 52 -5.53 -7.68 7.65
C LEU A 52 -6.44 -7.46 6.41
N PRO A 53 -6.93 -8.50 5.70
CA PRO A 53 -7.89 -8.30 4.60
C PRO A 53 -9.15 -7.53 5.02
N GLU A 54 -9.76 -7.87 6.18
CA GLU A 54 -10.95 -7.17 6.68
C GLU A 54 -10.65 -5.71 7.02
N VAL A 55 -9.50 -5.46 7.63
CA VAL A 55 -9.05 -4.11 8.00
C VAL A 55 -8.86 -3.25 6.75
N LEU A 56 -8.15 -3.76 5.75
CA LEU A 56 -7.93 -3.04 4.49
C LEU A 56 -9.25 -2.68 3.81
N LYS A 57 -10.20 -3.60 3.75
CA LYS A 57 -11.53 -3.36 3.16
C LYS A 57 -12.29 -2.24 3.90
N LYS A 58 -12.35 -2.30 5.23
CA LYS A 58 -13.03 -1.29 6.07
C LYS A 58 -12.36 0.08 5.99
N ILE A 59 -11.03 0.12 6.05
CA ILE A 59 -10.27 1.36 5.89
C ILE A 59 -10.55 1.96 4.52
N HIS A 60 -10.47 1.15 3.45
CA HIS A 60 -10.71 1.61 2.09
C HIS A 60 -12.13 2.12 1.90
N GLU A 61 -13.14 1.41 2.41
CA GLU A 61 -14.55 1.83 2.38
C GLU A 61 -14.73 3.25 2.95
N VAL A 62 -14.10 3.54 4.10
CA VAL A 62 -14.22 4.83 4.78
C VAL A 62 -13.31 5.90 4.16
N ALA A 63 -12.07 5.55 3.80
CA ALA A 63 -11.08 6.50 3.28
C ALA A 63 -11.40 6.96 1.84
N ILE A 64 -12.14 6.13 1.08
CA ILE A 64 -12.47 6.38 -0.33
C ILE A 64 -13.96 6.71 -0.53
N GLY A 65 -14.81 6.45 0.47
CA GLY A 65 -16.25 6.64 0.41
C GLY A 65 -16.72 8.01 -0.12
N GLU A 66 -17.86 7.97 -0.84
CA GLU A 66 -18.66 9.01 -1.57
C GLU A 66 -17.96 10.14 -2.35
N VAL A 67 -16.78 10.62 -1.94
CA VAL A 67 -16.20 11.89 -2.41
C VAL A 67 -15.32 11.70 -3.65
N ASN A 68 -14.70 10.53 -3.83
CA ASN A 68 -13.63 10.38 -4.83
C ASN A 68 -13.87 9.34 -5.92
N TRP A 69 -14.91 8.51 -5.81
CA TRP A 69 -15.13 7.43 -6.78
C TRP A 69 -15.44 7.97 -8.18
N LYS A 70 -16.23 9.05 -8.31
CA LYS A 70 -16.56 9.64 -9.61
C LYS A 70 -15.33 10.19 -10.34
N ARG A 71 -14.35 10.71 -9.58
CA ARG A 71 -13.12 11.27 -10.13
C ARG A 71 -12.11 10.17 -10.49
N THR A 72 -11.95 9.17 -9.61
CA THR A 72 -11.15 7.98 -9.91
C THR A 72 -11.73 7.21 -11.10
N MET A 73 -13.06 7.12 -11.23
CA MET A 73 -13.70 6.55 -12.42
C MET A 73 -13.53 7.41 -13.67
N ALA A 74 -13.57 8.74 -13.59
CA ALA A 74 -13.29 9.61 -14.74
C ALA A 74 -11.83 9.51 -15.25
N GLU A 75 -10.89 9.24 -14.35
CA GLU A 75 -9.50 8.90 -14.68
C GLU A 75 -9.41 7.47 -15.28
N LEU A 76 -10.25 6.54 -14.80
CA LEU A 76 -10.37 5.17 -15.30
C LEU A 76 -11.27 5.00 -16.55
N GLU A 77 -12.09 5.98 -16.95
CA GLU A 77 -12.95 5.93 -18.16
C GLU A 77 -12.10 5.91 -19.46
N SER A 78 -10.80 6.17 -19.36
CA SER A 78 -9.80 5.90 -20.40
C SER A 78 -9.34 4.42 -20.48
N VAL A 79 -9.77 3.60 -19.52
CA VAL A 79 -9.49 2.17 -19.39
C VAL A 79 -10.77 1.41 -19.72
N GLU A 80 -10.72 0.48 -20.69
CA GLU A 80 -11.86 -0.35 -21.11
C GLU A 80 -12.54 -1.14 -19.96
N PHE A 81 -11.95 -1.16 -18.77
CA PHE A 81 -12.45 -1.82 -17.56
C PHE A 81 -13.60 -1.12 -16.82
N ALA A 82 -13.79 0.19 -17.02
CA ALA A 82 -14.77 0.96 -16.24
C ALA A 82 -16.24 0.59 -16.53
N ASN A 83 -16.51 -0.09 -17.66
CA ASN A 83 -17.87 -0.37 -18.11
C ASN A 83 -18.43 -1.73 -17.65
N GLU A 84 -17.62 -2.64 -17.10
CA GLU A 84 -18.04 -4.03 -16.85
C GLU A 84 -17.98 -4.50 -15.39
N THR A 85 -17.50 -3.68 -14.44
CA THR A 85 -17.36 -4.12 -13.05
C THR A 85 -17.97 -3.13 -12.07
N ASP A 86 -18.85 -3.64 -11.19
CA ASP A 86 -19.44 -2.93 -10.04
C ASP A 86 -18.33 -2.57 -9.03
N TYR A 87 -17.47 -1.60 -9.39
CA TYR A 87 -16.43 -1.11 -8.52
C TYR A 87 -17.06 -0.39 -7.32
N THR A 88 -16.85 -0.97 -6.14
CA THR A 88 -17.43 -0.49 -4.89
C THR A 88 -16.32 -0.38 -3.85
N SER A 89 -16.31 0.74 -3.13
CA SER A 89 -15.33 0.99 -2.07
C SER A 89 -15.35 -0.15 -1.05
N GLY A 90 -14.18 -0.70 -0.73
CA GLY A 90 -14.06 -1.80 0.24
C GLY A 90 -14.02 -3.18 -0.41
N ASN A 91 -14.05 -3.26 -1.74
CA ASN A 91 -13.81 -4.49 -2.47
C ASN A 91 -12.45 -4.49 -3.16
N PHE A 92 -11.73 -5.61 -3.04
CA PHE A 92 -10.52 -5.84 -3.82
C PHE A 92 -10.86 -5.81 -5.31
N ARG A 93 -9.86 -5.48 -6.14
CA ARG A 93 -10.04 -5.43 -7.60
C ARG A 93 -10.50 -6.80 -8.16
N PRO A 94 -11.31 -6.83 -9.22
CA PRO A 94 -11.86 -8.07 -9.75
C PRO A 94 -10.78 -8.98 -10.36
N GLU A 95 -10.99 -10.31 -10.36
CA GLU A 95 -10.05 -11.29 -10.92
C GLU A 95 -9.76 -11.10 -12.40
N MET A 96 -10.71 -10.53 -13.14
CA MET A 96 -10.56 -10.23 -14.56
C MET A 96 -9.72 -8.99 -14.84
N SER A 97 -9.27 -8.24 -13.82
CA SER A 97 -8.38 -7.10 -14.04
C SER A 97 -7.10 -7.58 -14.71
N SER A 98 -6.76 -7.03 -15.88
CA SER A 98 -5.45 -7.18 -16.48
C SER A 98 -4.36 -6.74 -15.50
N ARG A 99 -3.09 -7.10 -15.79
CA ARG A 99 -1.96 -6.50 -15.05
C ARG A 99 -2.13 -4.99 -15.07
N LEU A 100 -2.01 -4.39 -13.88
CA LEU A 100 -2.00 -2.94 -13.76
C LEU A 100 -0.57 -2.50 -13.87
N THR A 101 -0.29 -1.48 -14.66
CA THR A 101 1.03 -0.88 -14.68
C THR A 101 1.00 0.36 -13.79
N ILE A 102 2.04 0.58 -12.98
CA ILE A 102 2.22 1.85 -12.26
C ILE A 102 3.51 2.49 -12.75
N ALA A 103 3.44 3.77 -13.13
CA ALA A 103 4.61 4.58 -13.38
C ALA A 103 4.89 5.48 -12.18
N HIS A 104 6.15 5.56 -11.75
CA HIS A 104 6.57 6.48 -10.70
C HIS A 104 7.45 7.61 -11.24
N GLY A 105 6.91 8.83 -11.25
CA GLY A 105 7.46 10.01 -11.93
C GLY A 105 8.84 10.51 -11.47
N ARG A 106 9.37 10.06 -10.33
CA ARG A 106 10.72 10.46 -9.87
C ARG A 106 11.86 9.52 -10.28
N LYS A 107 11.57 8.29 -10.71
CA LYS A 107 12.59 7.32 -11.15
C LYS A 107 12.28 6.64 -12.47
N GLY A 108 11.15 6.96 -13.12
CA GLY A 108 10.72 6.29 -14.36
C GLY A 108 10.45 4.79 -14.18
N VAL A 109 10.22 4.35 -12.94
CA VAL A 109 9.95 2.95 -12.63
C VAL A 109 8.55 2.63 -13.12
N VAL A 110 8.47 1.70 -14.07
CA VAL A 110 7.25 1.11 -14.57
C VAL A 110 7.15 -0.28 -13.95
N TYR A 111 6.06 -0.54 -13.23
CA TYR A 111 5.89 -1.78 -12.48
C TYR A 111 4.58 -2.44 -12.84
N ASP A 112 4.66 -3.67 -13.32
CA ASP A 112 3.49 -4.51 -13.49
C ASP A 112 3.03 -5.07 -12.14
N ILE A 113 1.75 -4.96 -11.89
CA ILE A 113 1.11 -5.47 -10.70
C ILE A 113 0.53 -6.83 -11.10
N PRO A 114 0.69 -7.86 -10.25
CA PRO A 114 0.18 -9.20 -10.54
C PRO A 114 -1.35 -9.18 -10.63
N ARG A 115 -1.98 -10.32 -10.95
CA ARG A 115 -3.44 -10.43 -10.84
C ARG A 115 -3.88 -10.39 -9.38
N VAL A 116 -5.18 -10.14 -9.14
CA VAL A 116 -5.71 -10.01 -7.77
C VAL A 116 -5.52 -11.27 -6.94
N ARG A 117 -5.50 -12.45 -7.58
CA ARG A 117 -5.35 -13.73 -6.88
C ARG A 117 -4.02 -13.75 -6.12
N GLU A 118 -2.93 -13.41 -6.78
CA GLU A 118 -1.59 -13.38 -6.20
C GLU A 118 -1.45 -12.25 -5.19
N ALA A 119 -2.02 -11.06 -5.49
CA ALA A 119 -2.06 -9.96 -4.52
C ALA A 119 -2.80 -10.36 -3.22
N THR A 120 -3.96 -11.01 -3.34
CA THR A 120 -4.75 -11.50 -2.22
C THR A 120 -3.99 -12.58 -1.44
N GLN A 121 -3.30 -13.47 -2.15
CA GLN A 121 -2.47 -14.48 -1.51
C GLN A 121 -1.35 -13.84 -0.70
N LEU A 122 -0.62 -12.86 -1.25
CA LEU A 122 0.42 -12.14 -0.50
C LEU A 122 -0.17 -11.46 0.74
N ILE A 123 -1.33 -10.81 0.65
CA ILE A 123 -2.00 -10.18 1.81
C ILE A 123 -2.36 -11.21 2.89
N ASN A 124 -2.78 -12.41 2.52
CA ASN A 124 -3.05 -13.49 3.48
C ASN A 124 -1.75 -13.99 4.16
N GLU A 125 -0.65 -14.05 3.41
CA GLU A 125 0.67 -14.38 3.97
C GLU A 125 1.18 -13.30 4.93
N LEU A 126 1.00 -12.02 4.57
CA LEU A 126 1.26 -10.88 5.45
C LEU A 126 0.41 -10.93 6.71
N ASN A 127 -0.88 -11.28 6.60
CA ASN A 127 -1.74 -11.46 7.75
C ASN A 127 -1.21 -12.54 8.69
N THR A 128 -0.76 -13.68 8.15
CA THR A 128 -0.18 -14.78 8.94
C THR A 128 1.09 -14.32 9.66
N MET A 129 2.03 -13.71 8.93
CA MET A 129 3.25 -13.14 9.51
C MET A 129 2.94 -12.14 10.63
N LEU A 130 1.96 -11.25 10.42
CA LEU A 130 1.51 -10.28 11.41
C LEU A 130 1.00 -10.96 12.68
N GLN A 131 0.11 -11.96 12.55
CA GLN A 131 -0.41 -12.71 13.71
C GLN A 131 0.70 -13.41 14.49
N ASP A 132 1.59 -14.11 13.77
CA ASP A 132 2.68 -14.88 14.38
C ASP A 132 3.65 -13.97 15.13
N ARG A 133 4.03 -12.84 14.53
CA ARG A 133 4.99 -11.90 15.12
C ARG A 133 4.40 -11.16 16.31
N ILE A 134 3.14 -10.71 16.25
CA ILE A 134 2.52 -10.03 17.39
C ILE A 134 2.49 -10.92 18.64
N GLN A 135 2.25 -12.23 18.49
CA GLN A 135 2.22 -13.16 19.61
C GLN A 135 3.60 -13.38 20.26
N VAL A 136 4.67 -13.33 19.47
CA VAL A 136 6.05 -13.57 19.93
C VAL A 136 6.67 -12.32 20.56
N THR A 137 6.40 -11.14 19.99
CA THR A 137 7.15 -9.90 20.22
C THR A 137 6.72 -9.12 21.46
N GLN A 138 6.10 -9.74 22.49
CA GLN A 138 5.46 -9.08 23.66
C GLN A 138 6.29 -7.99 24.42
N ARG A 139 7.54 -7.69 24.05
CA ARG A 139 8.41 -6.71 24.73
C ARG A 139 9.35 -5.86 23.84
N VAL A 140 9.31 -5.90 22.50
CA VAL A 140 10.26 -5.11 21.67
C VAL A 140 9.53 -4.09 20.81
N SER A 141 9.64 -2.81 21.17
CA SER A 141 8.98 -1.71 20.44
C SER A 141 9.48 -1.55 19.01
N ASP A 142 10.74 -1.92 18.73
CA ASP A 142 11.37 -1.72 17.43
C ASP A 142 10.79 -2.66 16.37
N GLU A 143 10.71 -3.97 16.67
CA GLU A 143 10.19 -4.99 15.74
C GLU A 143 8.79 -4.68 15.20
N TYR A 144 7.97 -3.95 15.96
CA TYR A 144 6.64 -3.52 15.51
C TYR A 144 6.70 -2.44 14.42
N PHE A 145 7.72 -1.57 14.42
CA PHE A 145 7.93 -0.60 13.34
C PHE A 145 8.42 -1.27 12.07
N GLU A 146 9.35 -2.23 12.17
CA GLU A 146 9.76 -3.03 11.01
C GLU A 146 8.60 -3.84 10.44
N LEU A 147 7.78 -4.44 11.32
CA LEU A 147 6.58 -5.17 10.91
C LEU A 147 5.57 -4.25 10.21
N ALA A 148 5.28 -3.08 10.78
CA ALA A 148 4.39 -2.10 10.16
C ALA A 148 4.91 -1.63 8.80
N ALA A 149 6.21 -1.34 8.70
CA ALA A 149 6.85 -0.95 7.45
C ALA A 149 6.75 -2.04 6.38
N ALA A 150 7.08 -3.30 6.73
CA ALA A 150 7.02 -4.43 5.81
C ALA A 150 5.59 -4.69 5.31
N VAL A 151 4.61 -4.76 6.21
CA VAL A 151 3.21 -4.99 5.83
C VAL A 151 2.69 -3.85 4.96
N SER A 152 3.03 -2.60 5.28
CA SER A 152 2.58 -1.43 4.51
C SER A 152 3.19 -1.38 3.10
N LEU A 153 4.51 -1.59 2.98
CA LEU A 153 5.20 -1.58 1.70
C LEU A 153 4.71 -2.71 0.80
N LEU A 154 4.57 -3.93 1.33
CA LEU A 154 4.11 -5.08 0.55
C LEU A 154 2.61 -5.02 0.22
N THR A 155 1.78 -4.48 1.12
CA THR A 155 0.38 -4.16 0.80
C THR A 155 0.32 -3.17 -0.35
N TYR A 156 1.15 -2.12 -0.32
CA TYR A 156 1.21 -1.17 -1.42
C TYR A 156 1.77 -1.78 -2.70
N ILE A 157 2.74 -2.70 -2.65
CA ILE A 157 3.22 -3.43 -3.84
C ILE A 157 2.11 -4.30 -4.44
N SER A 158 1.25 -4.90 -3.61
CA SER A 158 0.16 -5.77 -4.07
C SER A 158 -1.00 -5.03 -4.76
N GLN A 159 -1.15 -3.73 -4.50
CA GLN A 159 -2.23 -2.86 -5.01
C GLN A 159 -3.60 -3.58 -5.02
N PRO A 160 -4.16 -3.90 -3.83
CA PRO A 160 -5.36 -4.73 -3.74
C PRO A 160 -6.62 -4.06 -4.29
N PHE A 161 -6.64 -2.73 -4.39
CA PHE A 161 -7.76 -1.94 -4.87
C PHE A 161 -7.44 -1.30 -6.23
N LEU A 162 -8.44 -0.98 -7.05
CA LEU A 162 -8.21 -0.27 -8.33
C LEU A 162 -7.72 1.17 -8.13
N GLY A 163 -8.03 1.78 -6.99
CA GLY A 163 -7.55 3.10 -6.61
C GLY A 163 -7.52 3.24 -5.10
N GLY A 164 -6.96 4.35 -4.60
CA GLY A 164 -7.01 4.64 -3.16
C GLY A 164 -6.08 3.80 -2.27
N ASN A 165 -5.21 2.95 -2.84
CA ASN A 165 -4.27 2.11 -2.08
C ASN A 165 -3.39 2.94 -1.13
N LYS A 166 -2.82 4.07 -1.60
CA LYS A 166 -2.03 4.98 -0.74
C LYS A 166 -2.81 5.47 0.48
N ARG A 167 -4.09 5.81 0.32
CA ARG A 167 -4.95 6.31 1.40
C ARG A 167 -5.39 5.19 2.35
N THR A 168 -5.27 3.94 1.92
CA THR A 168 -5.62 2.75 2.71
C THR A 168 -4.44 2.25 3.54
N VAL A 169 -3.23 2.24 2.96
CA VAL A 169 -2.01 1.77 3.64
C VAL A 169 -1.62 2.67 4.81
N ARG A 170 -1.88 3.98 4.75
CA ARG A 170 -1.49 4.89 5.84
C ARG A 170 -2.23 4.62 7.16
N PRO A 171 -3.57 4.48 7.20
CA PRO A 171 -4.26 4.04 8.41
C PRO A 171 -3.94 2.59 8.81
N GLU A 172 -3.56 1.72 7.86
CA GLU A 172 -3.12 0.35 8.15
C GLU A 172 -1.86 0.30 9.02
N ILE A 173 -0.91 1.24 8.86
CA ILE A 173 0.24 1.39 9.78
C ILE A 173 -0.26 1.53 11.23
N THR A 174 -1.27 2.37 11.46
CA THR A 174 -1.86 2.54 12.80
C THR A 174 -2.48 1.25 13.32
N TYR A 175 -3.12 0.46 12.45
CA TYR A 175 -3.64 -0.85 12.83
C TYR A 175 -2.52 -1.79 13.29
N VAL A 176 -1.44 -1.94 12.52
CA VAL A 176 -0.32 -2.84 12.87
C VAL A 176 0.35 -2.43 14.18
N LEU A 177 0.63 -1.14 14.35
CA LEU A 177 1.27 -0.62 15.58
C LEU A 177 0.35 -0.77 16.79
N THR A 178 -0.96 -0.51 16.64
CA THR A 178 -1.93 -0.70 17.72
C THR A 178 -2.06 -2.17 18.13
N ARG A 179 -2.01 -3.09 17.17
CA ARG A 179 -1.97 -4.54 17.44
C ARG A 179 -0.72 -4.95 18.24
N GLY A 180 0.40 -4.26 18.05
CA GLY A 180 1.63 -4.41 18.82
C GLY A 180 1.63 -3.69 20.18
N GLY A 181 0.52 -3.06 20.58
CA GLY A 181 0.39 -2.33 21.84
C GLY A 181 0.87 -0.88 21.80
N LEU A 182 1.28 -0.36 20.63
CA LEU A 182 1.64 1.05 20.45
C LEU A 182 0.39 1.87 20.14
N THR A 183 -0.12 2.59 21.13
CA THR A 183 -1.32 3.42 21.00
C THR A 183 -1.00 4.79 20.41
N GLY A 184 -1.73 5.22 19.39
CA GLY A 184 -1.62 6.54 18.79
C GLY A 184 -2.05 6.53 17.33
N LYS A 185 -2.41 7.70 16.77
CA LYS A 185 -2.58 7.83 15.32
C LYS A 185 -1.24 8.20 14.70
N TRP A 186 -0.70 7.27 13.92
CA TRP A 186 0.56 7.43 13.20
C TRP A 186 0.24 8.07 11.86
N LEU A 187 0.27 9.40 11.85
CA LEU A 187 0.02 10.21 10.68
C LEU A 187 1.37 10.66 10.13
N ASP A 188 1.45 10.82 8.82
CA ASP A 188 2.31 11.89 8.36
C ASP A 188 1.83 12.62 7.12
N ASP A 189 1.75 13.94 7.27
CA ASP A 189 1.67 14.89 6.17
C ASP A 189 3.05 15.53 5.88
N ASP A 190 4.11 15.17 6.62
CA ASP A 190 5.49 15.52 6.35
C ASP A 190 5.93 14.93 5.00
N GLU A 191 6.51 15.79 4.18
CA GLU A 191 7.10 15.45 2.91
C GLU A 191 8.26 14.46 3.07
N SER A 192 8.99 14.49 4.20
CA SER A 192 10.11 13.60 4.49
C SER A 192 9.65 12.13 4.63
N PHE A 193 8.54 11.89 5.32
CA PHE A 193 7.95 10.56 5.46
C PHE A 193 7.37 10.07 4.13
N LYS A 194 6.63 10.93 3.42
CA LYS A 194 6.08 10.59 2.09
C LYS A 194 7.19 10.23 1.12
N GLN A 195 8.30 10.97 1.15
CA GLN A 195 9.46 10.71 0.31
C GLN A 195 10.14 9.39 0.69
N THR A 196 10.33 9.13 1.99
CA THR A 196 10.94 7.88 2.46
C THR A 196 10.10 6.66 2.06
N PHE A 197 8.78 6.73 2.21
CA PHE A 197 7.89 5.67 1.74
C PHE A 197 8.05 5.43 0.23
N LYS A 198 8.03 6.51 -0.58
CA LYS A 198 8.19 6.43 -2.04
C LYS A 198 9.52 5.79 -2.42
N ASP A 199 10.62 6.19 -1.79
CA ASP A 199 11.95 5.69 -2.08
C ASP A 199 12.11 4.22 -1.67
N SER A 200 11.69 3.85 -0.45
CA SER A 200 11.72 2.47 0.02
C SER A 200 10.89 1.55 -0.87
N TRP A 201 9.68 1.98 -1.25
CA TRP A 201 8.84 1.22 -2.18
C TRP A 201 9.50 1.07 -3.55
N ALA A 202 10.00 2.16 -4.14
CA ALA A 202 10.60 2.14 -5.46
C ALA A 202 11.84 1.23 -5.51
N ASN A 203 12.64 1.22 -4.44
CA ASN A 203 13.81 0.35 -4.34
C ASN A 203 13.43 -1.14 -4.22
N LEU A 204 12.41 -1.48 -3.43
CA LEU A 204 11.89 -2.86 -3.35
C LEU A 204 11.35 -3.33 -4.71
N VAL A 205 10.65 -2.45 -5.42
CA VAL A 205 10.16 -2.74 -6.77
C VAL A 205 11.33 -2.96 -7.74
N LEU A 206 12.38 -2.13 -7.67
CA LEU A 206 13.58 -2.29 -8.49
C LEU A 206 14.30 -3.61 -8.20
N GLU A 207 14.37 -4.05 -6.94
CA GLU A 207 14.96 -5.34 -6.56
C GLU A 207 14.22 -6.52 -7.23
N PHE A 208 12.88 -6.46 -7.26
CA PHE A 208 12.10 -7.45 -8.01
C PHE A 208 12.33 -7.34 -9.51
N GLN A 209 12.40 -6.12 -10.06
CA GLN A 209 12.64 -5.91 -11.49
C GLN A 209 13.99 -6.48 -11.93
N GLU A 210 15.05 -6.26 -11.16
CA GLU A 210 16.38 -6.85 -11.42
C GLU A 210 16.33 -8.39 -11.42
N THR A 211 15.46 -8.99 -10.59
CA THR A 211 15.24 -10.44 -10.57
C THR A 211 14.54 -10.95 -11.83
N ILE A 212 13.68 -10.14 -12.46
CA ILE A 212 13.00 -10.46 -13.72
C ILE A 212 13.89 -10.16 -14.92
N ASP A 213 14.61 -9.03 -14.96
CA ASP A 213 15.51 -8.64 -16.05
C ASP A 213 16.70 -9.61 -16.18
N GLY A 214 17.11 -10.24 -15.07
CA GLY A 214 18.07 -11.35 -15.07
C GLY A 214 17.53 -12.66 -15.65
N LYS A 215 16.22 -12.75 -15.92
CA LYS A 215 15.57 -13.85 -16.64
C LYS A 215 15.29 -13.41 -18.08
N ASP A 216 15.34 -14.35 -19.03
CA ASP A 216 15.01 -14.09 -20.43
C ASP A 216 13.60 -13.45 -20.51
N ALA A 217 13.53 -12.13 -20.77
CA ALA A 217 12.29 -11.35 -20.75
C ALA A 217 11.23 -11.91 -21.72
N ASP A 218 11.67 -12.54 -22.80
CA ASP A 218 10.85 -13.19 -23.83
C ASP A 218 10.21 -14.52 -23.36
N LYS A 219 10.54 -15.01 -22.16
CA LYS A 219 10.04 -16.28 -21.59
C LYS A 219 9.26 -16.11 -20.29
N VAL A 220 8.97 -14.88 -19.87
CA VAL A 220 8.21 -14.62 -18.63
C VAL A 220 6.70 -14.78 -18.89
N GLU A 221 6.28 -15.99 -19.26
CA GLU A 221 4.86 -16.35 -19.34
C GLU A 221 4.23 -16.37 -17.93
N ASP A 222 5.04 -16.66 -16.90
CA ASP A 222 4.63 -16.85 -15.50
C ASP A 222 5.00 -15.68 -14.56
N TYR A 223 4.95 -14.43 -15.03
CA TYR A 223 5.28 -13.25 -14.20
C TYR A 223 4.56 -13.26 -12.84
N ASP A 224 3.26 -13.57 -12.84
CA ASP A 224 2.42 -13.54 -11.64
C ASP A 224 2.91 -14.57 -10.60
N GLU A 225 3.33 -15.76 -11.06
CA GLU A 225 3.88 -16.80 -10.18
C GLU A 225 5.26 -16.41 -9.65
N ILE A 226 6.12 -15.81 -10.48
CA ILE A 226 7.44 -15.35 -10.06
C ILE A 226 7.31 -14.21 -9.05
N TRP A 227 6.40 -13.26 -9.32
CA TRP A 227 6.06 -12.17 -8.42
C TRP A 227 5.64 -12.69 -7.05
N LEU A 228 4.67 -13.61 -7.05
CA LEU A 228 4.15 -14.16 -5.82
C LEU A 228 5.24 -14.92 -5.09
N LYS A 229 5.99 -15.78 -5.77
CA LYS A 229 7.07 -16.56 -5.18
C LYS A 229 8.13 -15.66 -4.53
N PHE A 230 8.57 -14.62 -5.23
CA PHE A 230 9.59 -13.69 -4.73
C PHE A 230 9.18 -13.05 -3.39
N TRP A 231 7.99 -12.45 -3.35
CA TRP A 231 7.51 -11.79 -2.13
C TRP A 231 7.12 -12.79 -1.04
N SER A 232 6.51 -13.91 -1.41
CA SER A 232 6.13 -14.98 -0.47
C SER A 232 7.36 -15.56 0.22
N ASP A 233 8.45 -15.80 -0.52
CA ASP A 233 9.68 -16.35 0.05
C ASP A 233 10.29 -15.38 1.07
N LYS A 234 10.34 -14.08 0.76
CA LYS A 234 10.81 -13.03 1.69
C LYS A 234 9.94 -12.90 2.94
N VAL A 235 8.61 -13.01 2.79
CA VAL A 235 7.67 -12.96 3.92
C VAL A 235 7.82 -14.20 4.81
N LYS A 236 7.82 -15.40 4.22
CA LYS A 236 7.89 -16.68 4.96
C LYS A 236 9.23 -16.90 5.64
N SER A 237 10.33 -16.47 5.01
CA SER A 237 11.67 -16.54 5.61
C SER A 237 11.87 -15.49 6.71
N GLY A 238 11.07 -14.41 6.71
CA GLY A 238 11.26 -13.24 7.54
C GLY A 238 12.38 -12.32 7.06
N GLU A 239 13.00 -12.59 5.90
CA GLU A 239 14.04 -11.76 5.29
C GLU A 239 13.56 -10.32 5.08
N ILE A 240 12.27 -10.14 4.74
CA ILE A 240 11.68 -8.81 4.56
C ILE A 240 11.85 -7.89 5.77
N LEU A 241 11.87 -8.44 6.99
CA LEU A 241 12.02 -7.64 8.22
C LEU A 241 13.46 -7.15 8.43
N SER A 242 14.44 -7.75 7.74
CA SER A 242 15.84 -7.34 7.75
C SER A 242 16.21 -6.47 6.53
N ASP A 243 15.23 -6.16 5.66
CA ASP A 243 15.47 -5.43 4.43
C ASP A 243 15.87 -3.97 4.73
N PRO A 244 16.94 -3.43 4.13
CA PRO A 244 17.36 -2.04 4.37
C PRO A 244 16.28 -1.00 4.05
N ASN A 245 15.45 -1.22 3.03
CA ASN A 245 14.36 -0.31 2.66
C ASN A 245 13.22 -0.36 3.67
N VAL A 246 12.95 -1.54 4.25
CA VAL A 246 12.00 -1.72 5.35
C VAL A 246 12.51 -1.04 6.60
N HIS A 247 13.78 -1.22 6.96
CA HIS A 247 14.38 -0.53 8.12
C HIS A 247 14.38 1.00 7.95
N GLN A 248 14.69 1.50 6.75
CA GLN A 248 14.63 2.93 6.47
C GLN A 248 13.21 3.48 6.68
N PHE A 249 12.19 2.77 6.19
CA PHE A 249 10.81 3.20 6.37
C PHE A 249 10.34 3.03 7.82
N ALA A 250 10.74 1.96 8.51
CA ALA A 250 10.47 1.76 9.94
C ALA A 250 11.03 2.91 10.78
N ASN A 251 12.24 3.39 10.48
CA ASN A 251 12.82 4.57 11.11
C ASN A 251 11.99 5.83 10.85
N ALA A 252 11.45 6.00 9.64
CA ALA A 252 10.55 7.11 9.33
C ALA A 252 9.23 7.01 10.12
N ILE A 253 8.63 5.82 10.23
CA ILE A 253 7.44 5.58 11.06
C ILE A 253 7.75 5.93 12.52
N ARG A 254 8.88 5.44 13.06
CA ARG A 254 9.30 5.69 14.45
C ARG A 254 9.39 7.20 14.75
N ASN A 255 9.96 7.96 13.81
CA ASN A 255 10.24 9.38 13.97
C ASN A 255 9.10 10.30 13.51
N ALA A 256 8.05 9.76 12.90
CA ALA A 256 6.89 10.53 12.50
C ALA A 256 6.24 11.21 13.73
N PRO A 257 5.56 12.35 13.57
CA PRO A 257 4.80 12.94 14.67
C PRO A 257 3.55 12.10 15.00
N HIS A 258 3.45 11.62 16.24
CA HIS A 258 2.30 10.83 16.69
C HIS A 258 1.22 11.72 17.28
N TYR A 259 0.01 11.64 16.73
CA TYR A 259 -1.14 12.30 17.33
C TYR A 259 -1.66 11.46 18.50
N ASP A 260 -1.32 11.88 19.72
CA ASP A 260 -2.12 11.56 20.89
C ASP A 260 -3.30 12.54 20.96
N TYR A 261 -4.53 12.02 20.86
CA TYR A 261 -5.76 12.83 20.87
C TYR A 261 -5.86 13.67 22.16
N ALA A 262 -5.13 13.31 23.22
CA ALA A 262 -5.04 14.07 24.48
C ALA A 262 -4.47 15.50 24.31
N GLN A 263 -3.73 15.82 23.24
CA GLN A 263 -3.10 17.13 23.09
C GLN A 263 -3.97 18.20 22.42
N ARG A 264 -5.08 17.84 21.73
CA ARG A 264 -6.02 18.83 21.17
C ARG A 264 -6.99 19.44 22.20
N GLN A 265 -7.05 18.91 23.44
CA GLN A 265 -7.80 19.56 24.52
C GLN A 265 -6.98 20.59 25.32
N LYS A 266 -5.76 20.92 24.89
CA LYS A 266 -4.89 21.92 25.54
C LYS A 266 -4.48 23.09 24.65
N VAL A 267 -5.23 23.38 23.60
CA VAL A 267 -5.19 24.71 22.97
C VAL A 267 -6.62 25.18 22.83
N ALA A 268 -6.91 26.23 23.60
CA ALA A 268 -8.15 26.98 23.65
C ALA A 268 -8.48 27.66 22.32
#